data_AF-T1AHW8-F1
#
_entry.id   AF-T1AHW8-F1
#
_cell.length_a   1.000
_cell.length_b   1.000
_cell.length_c   1.000
_cell.angle_alpha   90.00
_cell.angle_beta   90.00
_cell.angle_gamma   90.00
#
_symmetry.space_group_name_H-M   'P 1'
#
loop_
_entity.id
_entity.type
_entity.pdbx_description
1 polymer ?
#
loop_
_entity_poly.entity_id
_entity_poly.type
_entity_poly.pdbx_seq_one_letter_code
_entity_poly.pdbx_strand_id
1 'polypeptide(L)'
;VLGWGVGGIEAEAVMLGEPYTMPPPVVVGVEIVGTLASGATATDLVLTITRRLREVGVVDRFVEFFGPGVSALSVPDRATIANMCPEYGATAALFPIDEATVAYLRGTGRPETVVARVEAYARAQGLWGSPTPGAIDYDRVVSIDLGAIVPTIAGPRNPEESV
;
A
#
# COMPACT_ATOMS: atom_id res chain seq x y z
N VAL A 1 5.24 -0.08 7.15
CA VAL A 1 6.53 0.66 7.12
C VAL A 1 6.36 1.77 6.10
N LEU A 2 6.64 3.02 6.47
CA LEU A 2 6.60 4.14 5.53
C LEU A 2 8.01 4.40 5.02
N GLY A 3 8.20 4.37 3.71
CA GLY A 3 9.49 4.61 3.05
C GLY A 3 9.34 4.64 1.53
N TRP A 4 10.29 5.30 0.86
CA TRP A 4 10.29 5.50 -0.59
C TRP A 4 11.72 5.68 -1.11
N GLY A 5 11.88 5.70 -2.44
CA GLY A 5 13.17 5.96 -3.09
C GLY A 5 13.53 7.45 -3.04
N VAL A 6 14.79 7.75 -2.71
CA VAL A 6 15.35 9.11 -2.69
C VAL A 6 16.64 9.15 -3.51
N GLY A 7 17.10 10.36 -3.84
CA GLY A 7 18.41 10.55 -4.47
C GLY A 7 19.56 10.18 -3.52
N GLY A 8 20.74 9.92 -4.09
CA GLY A 8 21.91 9.50 -3.32
C GLY A 8 22.39 10.56 -2.32
N ILE A 9 22.28 11.85 -2.69
CA ILE A 9 22.69 12.96 -1.82
C ILE A 9 21.76 13.07 -0.61
N GLU A 10 20.45 12.94 -0.81
CA GLU A 10 19.47 12.93 0.28
C GLU A 10 19.70 11.73 1.22
N ALA A 11 20.01 10.56 0.65
CA ALA A 11 20.35 9.38 1.44
C ALA A 11 21.61 9.59 2.29
N GLU A 12 22.68 10.15 1.71
CA GLU A 12 23.92 10.46 2.43
C GLU A 12 23.69 11.49 3.54
N ALA A 13 22.88 12.52 3.30
CA ALA A 13 22.52 13.51 4.30
C ALA A 13 21.82 12.85 5.51
N VAL A 14 20.83 11.98 5.26
CA VAL A 14 20.14 11.23 6.33
C VAL A 14 21.10 10.31 7.08
N MET A 15 22.06 9.69 6.39
CA MET A 15 23.10 8.88 7.04
C MET A 15 24.01 9.70 7.96
N LEU A 16 24.22 10.98 7.66
CA LEU A 16 24.95 11.92 8.51
C LEU A 16 24.09 12.52 9.64
N GLY A 17 22.82 12.13 9.73
CA GLY A 17 21.89 12.59 10.75
C GLY A 17 21.08 13.83 10.37
N GLU A 18 21.20 14.30 9.13
CA GLU A 18 20.36 15.40 8.64
C GLU A 18 18.92 14.93 8.43
N PRO A 19 17.91 15.74 8.80
CA PRO A 19 16.53 15.39 8.56
C PRO A 19 16.19 15.43 7.06
N TYR A 20 15.40 14.46 6.59
CA TYR A 20 14.78 14.55 5.28
C TYR A 20 13.68 15.61 5.31
N THR A 21 13.70 16.55 4.36
CA THR A 21 12.72 17.63 4.28
C THR A 21 11.83 17.45 3.05
N MET A 22 10.52 17.58 3.24
CA MET A 22 9.54 17.57 2.16
C MET A 22 8.35 18.47 2.50
N PRO A 23 7.65 19.00 1.49
CA PRO A 23 6.34 19.61 1.70
C PRO A 23 5.38 18.61 2.36
N PRO A 24 4.40 19.07 3.16
CA PRO A 24 3.33 18.20 3.64
C PRO A 24 2.68 17.47 2.46
N PRO A 25 2.63 16.12 2.49
CA PRO A 25 2.10 15.36 1.36
C PRO A 25 0.58 15.48 1.30
N VAL A 26 0.05 15.47 0.08
CA VAL A 26 -1.37 15.19 -0.16
C VAL A 26 -1.58 13.68 -0.08
N VAL A 27 -2.59 13.25 0.66
CA VAL A 27 -2.88 11.84 0.91
C VAL A 27 -4.18 11.43 0.21
N VAL A 28 -4.07 10.44 -0.68
CA VAL A 28 -5.19 9.80 -1.35
C VAL A 28 -5.53 8.51 -0.60
N GLY A 29 -6.71 8.47 0.01
CA GLY A 29 -7.26 7.26 0.61
C GLY A 29 -7.81 6.33 -0.47
N VAL A 30 -7.34 5.09 -0.52
CA VAL A 30 -7.81 4.07 -1.43
C VAL A 30 -8.62 3.05 -0.65
N GLU A 31 -9.94 3.15 -0.74
CA GLU A 31 -10.87 2.22 -0.12
C GLU A 31 -10.94 0.94 -0.96
N ILE A 32 -10.46 -0.17 -0.40
CA ILE A 32 -10.58 -1.50 -0.99
C ILE A 32 -11.84 -2.17 -0.44
N VAL A 33 -12.74 -2.53 -1.34
CA VAL A 33 -14.00 -3.23 -1.03
C VAL A 33 -14.11 -4.55 -1.79
N GLY A 34 -15.05 -5.39 -1.37
CA GLY A 34 -15.28 -6.68 -2.01
C GLY A 34 -14.17 -7.71 -1.73
N THR A 35 -14.22 -8.80 -2.49
CA THR A 35 -13.25 -9.90 -2.43
C THR A 35 -12.84 -10.26 -3.84
N LEU A 36 -11.58 -10.64 -4.03
CA LEU A 36 -11.06 -10.99 -5.35
C LEU A 36 -11.90 -12.13 -5.97
N ALA A 37 -12.34 -11.92 -7.21
CA ALA A 37 -13.17 -12.90 -7.90
C ALA A 37 -12.45 -14.23 -8.12
N SER A 38 -13.20 -15.34 -8.10
CA SER A 38 -12.64 -16.67 -8.38
C SER A 38 -11.98 -16.71 -9.76
N GLY A 39 -10.70 -17.07 -9.80
CA GLY A 39 -9.92 -17.15 -11.03
C GLY A 39 -9.07 -15.92 -11.33
N ALA A 40 -9.27 -14.79 -10.64
CA ALA A 40 -8.35 -13.67 -10.67
C ALA A 40 -7.11 -13.98 -9.78
N THR A 41 -5.96 -13.55 -10.26
CA THR A 41 -4.64 -13.79 -9.65
C THR A 41 -4.11 -12.54 -8.95
N ALA A 42 -3.06 -12.70 -8.14
CA ALA A 42 -2.35 -11.58 -7.54
C ALA A 42 -1.79 -10.61 -8.59
N THR A 43 -1.40 -11.12 -9.76
CA THR A 43 -0.95 -10.29 -10.88
C THR A 43 -2.08 -9.41 -11.41
N ASP A 44 -3.26 -9.98 -11.63
CA ASP A 44 -4.43 -9.25 -12.12
C ASP A 44 -4.83 -8.13 -11.17
N LEU A 45 -4.77 -8.41 -9.87
CA LEU A 45 -5.00 -7.46 -8.79
C LEU A 45 -4.04 -6.25 -8.90
N VAL A 46 -2.74 -6.53 -8.94
CA VAL A 46 -1.69 -5.50 -8.95
C VAL A 46 -1.76 -4.64 -10.21
N LEU A 47 -1.92 -5.26 -11.37
CA LEU A 47 -2.01 -4.54 -12.65
C LEU A 47 -3.26 -3.65 -12.71
N THR A 48 -4.40 -4.16 -12.24
CA THR A 48 -5.65 -3.40 -12.22
C THR A 48 -5.57 -2.20 -11.28
N ILE A 49 -5.03 -2.38 -10.06
CA ILE A 49 -4.84 -1.29 -9.11
C ILE A 49 -3.85 -0.25 -9.67
N THR A 50 -2.72 -0.70 -10.23
CA THR A 50 -1.70 0.19 -10.83
C THR A 50 -2.30 1.07 -11.91
N ARG A 51 -3.00 0.47 -12.88
CA ARG A 51 -3.69 1.22 -13.93
C ARG A 51 -4.69 2.21 -13.35
N ARG A 52 -5.52 1.77 -12.38
CA ARG A 52 -6.56 2.61 -11.80
C ARG A 52 -5.99 3.82 -11.08
N LEU A 53 -4.92 3.63 -10.30
CA LEU A 53 -4.26 4.74 -9.59
C LEU A 53 -3.58 5.71 -10.56
N ARG A 54 -3.07 5.22 -11.68
CA ARG A 54 -2.55 6.07 -12.75
C ARG A 54 -3.63 6.92 -13.41
N GLU A 55 -4.80 6.33 -13.71
CA GLU A 55 -5.97 7.07 -14.24
C GLU A 55 -6.48 8.13 -13.25
N VAL A 56 -6.47 7.83 -11.95
CA VAL A 56 -6.85 8.76 -10.88
C VAL A 56 -5.90 9.95 -10.80
N GLY A 57 -4.64 9.76 -11.21
CA GLY A 57 -3.57 10.76 -11.17
C GLY A 57 -3.07 11.01 -9.76
N VAL A 58 -2.35 10.05 -9.18
CA VAL A 58 -1.77 10.12 -7.82
C VAL A 58 -0.30 10.57 -7.80
N VAL A 59 0.16 11.25 -8.85
CA VAL A 59 1.54 11.71 -8.99
C VAL A 59 1.94 12.63 -7.84
N ASP A 60 3.09 12.37 -7.22
CA ASP A 60 3.66 13.09 -6.06
C ASP A 60 2.75 13.11 -4.82
N ARG A 61 1.84 12.13 -4.71
CA ARG A 61 0.96 11.96 -3.55
C ARG A 61 1.31 10.74 -2.74
N PHE A 62 0.88 10.74 -1.49
CA PHE A 62 0.85 9.52 -0.69
C PHE A 62 -0.45 8.79 -0.98
N VAL A 63 -0.36 7.47 -1.07
CA VAL A 63 -1.51 6.59 -1.18
C VAL A 63 -1.60 5.77 0.09
N GLU A 64 -2.74 5.80 0.75
CA GLU A 64 -3.01 4.96 1.92
C GLU A 64 -4.20 4.05 1.62
N PHE A 65 -3.99 2.75 1.74
CA PHE A 65 -5.02 1.75 1.50
C PHE A 65 -5.80 1.47 2.78
N PHE A 66 -7.13 1.52 2.69
CA PHE A 66 -8.02 1.22 3.80
C PHE A 66 -9.28 0.49 3.32
N GLY A 67 -10.24 0.25 4.22
CA GLY A 67 -11.49 -0.44 3.93
C GLY A 67 -11.45 -1.94 4.22
N PRO A 68 -12.61 -2.62 4.10
CA PRO A 68 -12.80 -4.00 4.53
C PRO A 68 -12.00 -5.01 3.69
N GLY A 69 -11.79 -4.73 2.41
CA GLY A 69 -11.10 -5.64 1.49
C GLY A 69 -9.58 -5.71 1.73
N VAL A 70 -8.98 -4.78 2.48
CA VAL A 70 -7.55 -4.81 2.84
C VAL A 70 -7.20 -6.07 3.64
N SER A 71 -8.10 -6.47 4.54
CA SER A 71 -7.91 -7.67 5.39
C SER A 71 -7.86 -8.97 4.59
N ALA A 72 -8.44 -8.98 3.38
CA ALA A 72 -8.41 -10.13 2.47
C ALA A 72 -7.07 -10.26 1.71
N LEU A 73 -6.26 -9.20 1.68
CA LEU A 73 -4.97 -9.19 0.98
C LEU A 73 -3.86 -9.71 1.88
N SER A 74 -3.04 -10.63 1.34
CA SER A 74 -1.84 -11.09 2.04
C SER A 74 -0.75 -10.00 2.05
N VAL A 75 0.21 -10.09 2.98
CA VAL A 75 1.35 -9.15 3.00
C VAL A 75 2.15 -9.16 1.69
N PRO A 76 2.41 -10.31 1.03
CA PRO A 76 2.97 -10.33 -0.31
C PRO A 76 2.16 -9.55 -1.35
N ASP A 77 0.83 -9.67 -1.36
CA ASP A 77 -0.02 -8.92 -2.30
C ASP A 77 0.11 -7.41 -2.07
N ARG A 78 0.01 -6.99 -0.80
CA ARG A 78 0.18 -5.59 -0.38
C ARG A 78 1.56 -5.05 -0.77
N ALA A 79 2.61 -5.84 -0.54
CA ALA A 79 3.98 -5.47 -0.90
C ALA A 79 4.16 -5.34 -2.41
N THR A 80 3.49 -6.18 -3.20
CA THR A 80 3.54 -6.10 -4.67
C THR A 80 2.82 -4.85 -5.17
N ILE A 81 1.66 -4.51 -4.62
CA ILE A 81 0.95 -3.25 -4.92
C ILE A 81 1.80 -2.03 -4.54
N ALA A 82 2.39 -2.04 -3.35
CA ALA A 82 3.22 -0.94 -2.86
C ALA A 82 4.56 -0.82 -3.62
N ASN A 83 5.11 -1.93 -4.12
CA ASN A 83 6.33 -1.91 -4.93
C ASN A 83 6.11 -1.22 -6.29
N MET A 84 4.90 -1.34 -6.85
CA MET A 84 4.50 -0.69 -8.10
C MET A 84 4.21 0.82 -7.96
N CYS A 85 4.55 1.42 -6.81
CA CYS A 85 4.33 2.85 -6.52
C CYS A 85 4.91 3.79 -7.58
N PRO A 86 6.14 3.58 -8.08
CA PRO A 86 6.69 4.37 -9.18
C PRO A 86 5.85 4.32 -10.46
N GLU A 87 5.22 3.18 -10.77
CA GLU A 87 4.47 2.94 -12.02
C GLU A 87 3.15 3.71 -12.08
N TYR A 88 2.53 4.00 -10.93
CA TYR A 88 1.38 4.90 -10.81
C TYR A 88 1.72 6.31 -10.31
N GLY A 89 3.01 6.59 -10.08
CA GLY A 89 3.57 7.92 -9.82
C GLY A 89 3.43 8.43 -8.38
N ALA A 90 2.90 7.64 -7.46
CA ALA A 90 2.83 8.04 -6.06
C ALA A 90 4.23 8.06 -5.42
N THR A 91 4.40 8.86 -4.38
CA THR A 91 5.65 8.90 -3.60
C THR A 91 5.77 7.68 -2.69
N ALA A 92 4.67 7.32 -2.04
CA ALA A 92 4.60 6.17 -1.14
C ALA A 92 3.20 5.55 -1.17
N ALA A 93 3.17 4.24 -0.94
CA ALA A 93 1.95 3.43 -0.89
C ALA A 93 1.92 2.63 0.41
N LEU A 94 1.01 3.00 1.31
CA LEU A 94 0.97 2.51 2.68
C LEU A 94 -0.24 1.60 2.92
N PHE A 95 0.02 0.46 3.55
CA PHE A 95 -1.02 -0.41 4.12
C PHE A 95 -0.93 -0.37 5.66
N PRO A 96 -2.07 -0.49 6.35
CA PRO A 96 -2.12 -0.50 7.81
C PRO A 96 -1.43 -1.74 8.40
N ILE A 97 -1.00 -1.62 9.65
CA ILE A 97 -0.50 -2.76 10.43
C ILE A 97 -1.70 -3.52 10.99
N ASP A 98 -1.79 -4.81 10.72
CA ASP A 98 -2.91 -5.64 11.12
C ASP A 98 -2.49 -7.09 11.44
N GLU A 99 -3.46 -7.96 11.65
CA GLU A 99 -3.27 -9.38 11.94
C GLU A 99 -2.43 -10.08 10.86
N ALA A 100 -2.63 -9.77 9.58
CA ALA A 100 -1.84 -10.33 8.48
C ALA A 100 -0.37 -9.91 8.57
N THR A 101 -0.11 -8.66 8.98
CA THR A 101 1.25 -8.14 9.21
C THR A 101 1.96 -8.91 10.32
N VAL A 102 1.30 -9.12 11.45
CA VAL A 102 1.84 -9.87 12.60
C VAL A 102 2.04 -11.36 12.25
N ALA A 103 1.08 -11.97 11.53
CA ALA A 103 1.21 -13.33 11.04
C ALA A 103 2.42 -13.48 10.10
N TYR A 104 2.64 -12.52 9.21
CA TYR A 104 3.79 -12.51 8.30
C TYR A 104 5.12 -12.37 9.06
N LEU A 105 5.22 -11.49 10.05
CA LEU A 105 6.42 -11.37 10.89
C LEU A 105 6.75 -12.68 11.60
N ARG A 106 5.74 -13.36 12.14
CA ARG A 106 5.90 -14.68 12.76
C ARG A 106 6.34 -15.74 11.73
N GLY A 107 5.67 -15.78 10.57
CA GLY A 107 5.97 -16.72 9.48
C GLY A 107 7.38 -16.54 8.89
N THR A 108 7.94 -15.33 8.95
CA THR A 108 9.32 -15.03 8.53
C THR A 108 10.36 -15.19 9.65
N GLY A 109 9.97 -15.82 10.77
CA GLY A 109 10.88 -16.22 11.84
C GLY A 109 11.31 -15.09 12.77
N ARG A 110 10.54 -13.98 12.85
CA ARG A 110 10.83 -12.94 13.85
C ARG A 110 10.52 -13.45 15.25
N PRO A 111 11.34 -13.13 16.27
CA PRO A 111 11.10 -13.58 17.64
C PRO A 111 9.73 -13.13 18.14
N GLU A 112 9.03 -13.98 18.90
CA GLU A 112 7.69 -13.64 19.42
C GLU A 112 7.70 -12.37 20.28
N THR A 113 8.79 -12.09 20.99
CA THR A 113 8.98 -10.84 21.75
C THR A 113 9.00 -9.59 20.88
N VAL A 114 9.44 -9.69 19.62
CA VAL A 114 9.39 -8.61 18.63
C VAL A 114 7.98 -8.50 18.06
N VAL A 115 7.38 -9.63 17.68
CA VAL A 115 6.03 -9.68 17.11
C VAL A 115 5.00 -9.08 18.08
N ALA A 116 5.01 -9.52 19.34
CA ALA A 116 4.12 -8.99 20.38
C ALA A 116 4.34 -7.49 20.64
N ARG A 117 5.59 -7.01 20.55
CA ARG A 117 5.90 -5.59 20.71
C ARG A 117 5.35 -4.75 19.56
N VAL A 118 5.47 -5.23 18.32
CA VAL A 118 4.93 -4.54 17.14
C VAL A 118 3.43 -4.38 17.27
N GLU A 119 2.71 -5.44 17.64
CA GLU A 119 1.26 -5.39 17.85
C GLU A 119 0.88 -4.43 18.98
N ALA A 120 1.48 -4.59 20.17
CA ALA A 120 1.16 -3.76 21.33
C ALA A 120 1.42 -2.28 21.05
N TYR A 121 2.54 -1.96 20.37
CA TYR A 121 2.87 -0.60 19.97
C TYR A 121 1.87 -0.04 18.96
N ALA A 122 1.57 -0.79 17.88
CA ALA A 122 0.63 -0.35 16.86
C ALA A 122 -0.76 -0.08 17.44
N ARG A 123 -1.25 -0.93 18.35
CA ARG A 123 -2.51 -0.70 19.07
C ARG A 123 -2.45 0.54 19.95
N ALA A 124 -1.39 0.72 20.74
CA ALA A 124 -1.24 1.86 21.63
C ALA A 124 -1.15 3.21 20.89
N GLN A 125 -0.62 3.20 19.66
CA GLN A 125 -0.51 4.39 18.81
C GLN A 125 -1.73 4.63 17.91
N GLY A 126 -2.75 3.75 17.93
CA GLY A 126 -3.89 3.86 17.03
C GLY A 126 -3.56 3.54 15.56
N LEU A 127 -2.49 2.78 15.30
CA LEU A 127 -2.03 2.36 13.97
C LEU A 127 -2.50 0.95 13.59
N TRP A 128 -3.30 0.31 14.45
CA TRP A 128 -3.74 -1.08 14.28
C TRP A 128 -5.04 -1.17 13.48
N GLY A 129 -5.01 -2.00 12.45
CA GLY A 129 -6.15 -2.33 11.61
C GLY A 129 -6.44 -1.27 10.55
N SER A 130 -7.29 -1.66 9.60
CA SER A 130 -7.77 -0.77 8.56
C SER A 130 -8.75 0.24 9.15
N PRO A 131 -8.57 1.56 8.92
CA PRO A 131 -9.51 2.56 9.39
C PRO A 131 -10.87 2.37 8.71
N THR A 132 -11.94 2.66 9.46
CA THR A 132 -13.30 2.62 8.89
C THR A 132 -13.52 3.80 7.94
N PRO A 133 -14.38 3.67 6.91
CA PRO A 133 -14.69 4.78 6.03
C PRO A 133 -15.17 6.01 6.80
N GLY A 134 -14.52 7.15 6.57
CA GLY A 134 -14.80 8.42 7.28
C GLY A 134 -14.08 8.60 8.61
N ALA A 135 -13.26 7.64 9.06
CA ALA A 135 -12.45 7.80 10.27
C ALA A 135 -11.19 8.66 10.06
N ILE A 136 -10.73 8.81 8.81
CA ILE A 136 -9.58 9.63 8.43
C ILE A 136 -10.02 10.61 7.35
N ASP A 137 -9.65 11.88 7.53
CA ASP A 137 -9.89 12.95 6.56
C ASP A 137 -8.78 12.94 5.50
N TYR A 138 -8.96 12.13 4.45
CA TYR A 138 -8.08 12.12 3.28
C TYR A 138 -8.39 13.30 2.35
N ASP A 139 -7.38 13.84 1.65
CA ASP A 139 -7.57 14.91 0.66
C ASP A 139 -8.45 14.46 -0.52
N ARG A 140 -8.42 13.16 -0.82
CA ARG A 140 -9.27 12.50 -1.81
C ARG A 140 -9.46 11.04 -1.44
N VAL A 141 -10.66 10.53 -1.64
CA VAL A 141 -10.95 9.10 -1.53
C VAL A 141 -11.25 8.51 -2.89
N VAL A 142 -10.71 7.33 -3.17
CA VAL A 142 -10.98 6.51 -4.35
C VAL A 142 -11.38 5.12 -3.88
N SER A 143 -12.45 4.57 -4.44
CA SER A 143 -12.91 3.21 -4.13
C SER A 143 -12.50 2.24 -5.24
N ILE A 144 -12.02 1.05 -4.86
CA ILE A 144 -11.66 -0.05 -5.75
C ILE A 144 -12.36 -1.32 -5.25
N ASP A 145 -13.20 -1.89 -6.10
CA ASP A 145 -13.88 -3.16 -5.84
C ASP A 145 -13.06 -4.33 -6.38
N LEU A 146 -12.59 -5.20 -5.48
CA LEU A 146 -11.85 -6.41 -5.83
C LEU A 146 -12.69 -7.41 -6.64
N GLY A 147 -14.02 -7.39 -6.49
CA GLY A 147 -14.92 -8.27 -7.23
C GLY A 147 -15.05 -7.91 -8.71
N ALA A 148 -14.69 -6.68 -9.09
CA ALA A 148 -14.67 -6.22 -10.47
C ALA A 148 -13.39 -6.59 -11.23
N ILE A 149 -12.40 -7.17 -10.54
CA ILE A 149 -11.12 -7.55 -11.13
C ILE A 149 -11.26 -8.88 -11.86
N VAL A 150 -10.86 -8.88 -13.14
CA VAL A 150 -10.88 -10.04 -14.03
C VAL A 150 -9.45 -10.42 -14.44
N PRO A 151 -9.21 -11.66 -14.88
CA PRO A 151 -7.92 -12.05 -15.44
C PRO A 151 -7.46 -11.09 -16.54
N THR A 152 -6.23 -10.57 -16.44
CA THR A 152 -5.69 -9.46 -17.23
C THR A 152 -4.22 -9.70 -17.58
N ILE A 153 -3.80 -9.34 -18.80
CA ILE A 153 -2.39 -9.37 -19.22
C ILE A 153 -1.90 -7.93 -19.43
N ALA A 154 -0.70 -7.61 -18.93
CA ALA A 154 -0.07 -6.32 -19.22
C ALA A 154 0.84 -6.34 -20.47
N GLY A 155 0.73 -5.35 -21.34
CA GLY A 155 1.60 -5.15 -22.51
C GLY A 155 0.89 -4.60 -23.77
N PRO A 156 1.61 -4.53 -24.92
CA PRO A 156 2.92 -5.14 -25.18
C PRO A 156 4.14 -4.30 -24.78
N ARG A 157 4.00 -3.02 -24.42
CA ARG A 157 5.18 -2.16 -24.15
C ARG A 157 5.29 -1.70 -22.71
N ASN A 158 4.18 -1.40 -22.06
CA ASN A 158 4.20 -0.78 -20.73
C ASN A 158 3.35 -1.58 -19.71
N PRO A 159 3.75 -1.62 -18.42
CA PRO A 159 3.01 -2.33 -17.37
C PRO A 159 1.56 -1.86 -17.17
N GLU A 160 1.26 -0.60 -17.52
CA GLU A 160 -0.08 -0.01 -17.43
C GLU A 160 -1.03 -0.38 -18.58
N GLU A 161 -0.50 -0.87 -19.71
CA GLU A 161 -1.32 -1.33 -20.84
C GLU A 161 -1.91 -2.69 -20.47
N SER A 162 -3.24 -2.83 -20.38
CA SER A 162 -3.90 -4.09 -20.02
C SER A 162 -4.85 -4.59 -21.12
N VAL A 163 -4.84 -5.90 -21.36
CA VAL A 163 -5.70 -6.64 -22.30
C VAL A 163 -6.41 -7.77 -21.59
#